data_AF-A0A969WY37-F1
#
_entry.id   AF-A0A969WY37-F1
#
_cell.length_a   1.000
_cell.length_b   1.000
_cell.length_c   1.000
_cell.angle_alpha   90.00
_cell.angle_beta   90.00
_cell.angle_gamma   90.00
#
_symmetry.space_group_name_H-M   'P 1'
#
loop_
_entity.id
_entity.type
_entity.pdbx_description
1 polymer ?
#
loop_
_entity_poly.entity_id
_entity_poly.type
_entity_poly.pdbx_seq_one_letter_code
_entity_poly.pdbx_strand_id
1 'polypeptide(L)'
;MKFLFTDTNPMITHGLARVLQELGEEVQIIDLGAGLNQSPDYLRQYLDSFRPDLVFSQGGWGGLGKRMFPELDRRGIPHVFWASEDPLFFDSLSLPMAKNSRMV
;
A
#
# COMPACT_ATOMS: atom_id res chain seq x y z
N MET A 1 -9.09 -12.75 -5.42
CA MET A 1 -8.98 -11.52 -4.61
C MET A 1 -8.16 -10.49 -5.38
N LYS A 2 -8.38 -9.22 -5.07
CA LYS A 2 -7.73 -8.08 -5.72
C LYS A 2 -6.78 -7.38 -4.76
N PHE A 3 -5.50 -7.40 -5.10
CA PHE A 3 -4.43 -6.85 -4.27
C PHE A 3 -3.86 -5.59 -4.91
N LEU A 4 -3.86 -4.48 -4.18
CA LEU A 4 -3.20 -3.24 -4.62
C LEU A 4 -1.93 -3.01 -3.81
N PHE A 5 -0.78 -3.02 -4.47
CA PHE A 5 0.50 -2.62 -3.90
C PHE A 5 0.79 -1.15 -4.23
N THR A 6 1.23 -0.39 -3.23
CA THR A 6 1.47 1.06 -3.35
C THR A 6 2.94 1.44 -3.53
N ASP A 7 3.80 0.44 -3.65
CA ASP A 7 5.25 0.56 -3.82
C ASP A 7 5.72 -0.39 -4.94
N THR A 8 6.66 0.09 -5.76
CA THR A 8 7.24 -0.62 -6.91
C THR A 8 8.57 -1.32 -6.59
N ASN A 9 8.96 -1.40 -5.31
CA ASN A 9 10.16 -2.08 -4.85
C ASN A 9 10.32 -3.48 -5.49
N PRO A 10 11.52 -3.86 -5.94
CA PRO A 10 11.80 -5.19 -6.50
C PRO A 10 11.32 -6.37 -5.66
N MET A 11 11.35 -6.27 -4.32
CA MET A 11 10.84 -7.31 -3.42
C MET A 11 9.32 -7.50 -3.54
N ILE A 12 8.58 -6.45 -3.90
CA ILE A 12 7.15 -6.53 -4.18
C ILE A 12 6.95 -7.04 -5.61
N THR A 13 7.52 -6.35 -6.60
CA THR A 13 7.24 -6.59 -8.03
C THR A 13 7.72 -7.95 -8.52
N HIS A 14 8.85 -8.45 -8.00
CA HIS A 14 9.38 -9.77 -8.34
C HIS A 14 9.14 -10.83 -7.27
N GLY A 15 8.76 -10.42 -6.05
CA GLY A 15 8.44 -11.32 -4.95
C GLY A 15 6.94 -11.47 -4.76
N LEU A 16 6.40 -10.85 -3.72
CA LEU A 16 5.04 -11.13 -3.24
C LEU A 16 3.96 -10.91 -4.30
N ALA A 17 4.00 -9.79 -5.04
CA ALA A 17 3.02 -9.49 -6.07
C ALA A 17 3.07 -10.53 -7.21
N ARG A 18 4.29 -10.94 -7.60
CA ARG A 18 4.49 -11.96 -8.63
C ARG A 18 3.92 -13.32 -8.21
N VAL A 19 4.20 -13.75 -6.98
CA VAL A 19 3.69 -15.02 -6.45
C VAL A 19 2.16 -15.01 -6.38
N LEU A 20 1.54 -13.91 -5.93
CA LEU A 20 0.07 -13.80 -5.93
C LEU A 20 -0.51 -13.91 -7.34
N GLN A 21 0.10 -13.27 -8.34
CA GLN A 21 -0.31 -13.43 -9.74
C GLN A 21 -0.16 -14.87 -10.24
N GLU A 22 0.91 -15.57 -9.88
CA GLU A 22 1.14 -16.99 -10.24
C GLU A 22 0.10 -17.92 -9.59
N LEU A 23 -0.42 -17.55 -8.43
CA LEU A 23 -1.52 -18.24 -7.75
C LEU A 23 -2.90 -17.90 -8.34
N GLY A 24 -2.98 -17.03 -9.35
CA GLY A 24 -4.21 -16.66 -10.05
C GLY A 24 -4.95 -15.47 -9.44
N GLU A 25 -4.33 -14.74 -8.52
CA GLU A 25 -4.90 -13.54 -7.92
C GLU A 25 -4.79 -12.32 -8.85
N GLU A 26 -5.72 -11.37 -8.73
CA GLU A 26 -5.67 -10.11 -9.44
C GLU A 26 -4.77 -9.12 -8.67
N VAL A 27 -3.73 -8.61 -9.31
CA VAL A 27 -2.76 -7.74 -8.65
C VAL A 27 -2.51 -6.48 -9.47
N GLN A 28 -2.54 -5.34 -8.80
CA GLN A 28 -2.12 -4.07 -9.35
C GLN A 28 -1.03 -3.44 -8.47
N ILE A 29 -0.03 -2.84 -9.13
CA ILE A 29 1.10 -2.18 -8.47
C ILE A 29 1.12 -0.74 -8.96
N ILE A 30 1.19 0.22 -8.04
CA ILE A 30 1.31 1.65 -8.34
C ILE A 30 2.46 2.23 -7.54
N ASP A 31 3.10 3.27 -8.06
CA ASP A 31 3.96 4.13 -7.25
C ASP A 31 3.11 5.23 -6.65
N LEU A 32 2.63 5.01 -5.42
CA LEU A 32 1.73 5.96 -4.78
C LEU A 32 2.43 7.26 -4.42
N GLY A 33 3.72 7.22 -4.07
CA GLY A 33 4.50 8.41 -3.75
C GLY A 33 4.64 9.34 -4.95
N ALA A 34 5.08 8.80 -6.08
CA ALA A 34 5.19 9.56 -7.33
C ALA A 34 3.82 10.00 -7.85
N GLY A 35 2.81 9.12 -7.80
CA GLY A 35 1.46 9.41 -8.27
C GLY A 35 0.78 10.56 -7.50
N LEU A 36 0.95 10.62 -6.18
CA LEU A 36 0.38 11.71 -5.37
C LEU A 36 1.03 13.08 -5.61
N ASN A 37 2.27 13.11 -6.12
CA ASN A 37 2.93 14.35 -6.56
C ASN A 37 2.35 14.88 -7.87
N GLN A 38 1.82 13.99 -8.72
CA GLN A 38 1.21 14.37 -10.00
C GLN A 38 -0.27 14.72 -9.84
N SER A 39 -1.01 13.95 -9.04
CA SER A 39 -2.43 14.17 -8.80
C SER A 39 -2.82 13.77 -7.37
N PRO A 40 -3.50 14.64 -6.60
CA PRO A 40 -3.99 14.26 -5.29
C PRO A 40 -5.07 13.17 -5.33
N ASP A 41 -5.72 12.96 -6.48
CA ASP A 41 -6.75 11.96 -6.72
C ASP A 41 -6.22 10.62 -7.19
N TYR A 42 -4.91 10.50 -7.39
CA TYR A 42 -4.28 9.31 -7.99
C TYR A 42 -4.73 8.02 -7.29
N LEU A 43 -4.63 7.95 -5.96
CA LEU A 43 -5.08 6.78 -5.21
C LEU A 43 -6.58 6.50 -5.42
N ARG A 44 -7.42 7.54 -5.38
CA ARG A 44 -8.88 7.38 -5.51
C ARG A 44 -9.26 6.74 -6.85
N GLN A 45 -8.59 7.14 -7.93
CA GLN A 45 -8.82 6.57 -9.26
C GLN A 45 -8.57 5.06 -9.29
N TYR A 46 -7.50 4.58 -8.65
CA TYR A 46 -7.22 3.14 -8.56
C TYR A 46 -8.17 2.42 -7.62
N LEU A 47 -8.49 3.00 -6.46
CA LEU A 47 -9.45 2.39 -5.54
C LEU A 47 -10.84 2.24 -6.17
N ASP A 48 -11.28 3.20 -6.97
CA ASP A 48 -12.62 3.19 -7.58
C ASP A 48 -12.71 2.28 -8.81
N SER A 49 -11.63 2.21 -9.61
CA SER A 49 -11.58 1.40 -10.84
C SER A 49 -11.22 -0.06 -10.57
N PHE A 50 -10.15 -0.30 -9.80
CA PHE A 50 -9.66 -1.66 -9.52
C PHE A 50 -10.51 -2.34 -8.44
N ARG A 51 -10.92 -1.57 -7.42
CA ARG A 51 -11.66 -2.04 -6.23
C ARG A 51 -10.92 -3.18 -5.51
N PRO A 52 -9.75 -2.89 -4.92
CA PRO A 52 -8.98 -3.92 -4.22
C PRO A 52 -9.69 -4.43 -2.98
N ASP A 53 -9.54 -5.71 -2.70
CA ASP A 53 -9.94 -6.34 -1.44
C ASP A 53 -8.93 -6.02 -0.33
N LEU A 54 -7.67 -5.79 -0.69
CA LEU A 54 -6.57 -5.56 0.25
C LEU A 54 -5.53 -4.61 -0.35
N VAL A 55 -5.03 -3.67 0.45
CA VAL A 55 -3.96 -2.72 0.06
C VAL A 55 -2.69 -3.01 0.85
N PHE A 56 -1.56 -2.98 0.16
CA PHE A 56 -0.23 -3.19 0.73
C PHE A 56 0.62 -1.94 0.55
N SER A 57 1.37 -1.60 1.59
CA SER A 57 2.48 -0.65 1.50
C SER A 57 3.73 -1.19 2.16
N GLN A 58 4.87 -0.78 1.62
CA GLN A 58 6.17 -0.96 2.21
C GLN A 58 6.71 0.45 2.50
N GLY A 59 7.24 0.66 3.70
CA GLY A 59 7.57 2.00 4.18
C GLY A 59 6.36 2.95 4.33
N GLY A 60 6.58 4.25 4.25
CA GLY A 60 5.52 5.25 4.51
C GLY A 60 6.01 6.69 4.48
N TRP A 61 7.11 6.91 3.78
CA TRP A 61 7.84 8.17 3.75
C TRP A 61 7.01 9.29 3.11
N GLY A 62 7.41 10.55 3.37
CA GLY A 62 6.75 11.72 2.76
C GLY A 62 5.29 11.93 3.19
N GLY A 63 4.84 11.30 4.29
CA GLY A 63 3.47 11.42 4.78
C GLY A 63 2.46 10.58 4.00
N LEU A 64 2.91 9.53 3.30
CA LEU A 64 2.07 8.60 2.53
C LEU A 64 0.86 8.12 3.34
N GLY A 65 1.07 7.68 4.57
CA GLY A 65 0.00 7.21 5.46
C GLY A 65 -1.11 8.24 5.68
N LYS A 66 -0.76 9.53 5.83
CA LYS A 66 -1.75 10.62 6.02
C LYS A 66 -2.65 10.81 4.80
N ARG A 67 -2.20 10.42 3.61
CA ARG A 67 -2.93 10.54 2.34
C ARG A 67 -3.68 9.25 2.01
N MET A 68 -3.12 8.11 2.40
CA MET A 68 -3.65 6.78 2.09
C MET A 68 -4.76 6.36 3.05
N PHE A 69 -4.51 6.38 4.36
CA PHE A 69 -5.44 5.81 5.35
C PHE A 69 -6.84 6.42 5.31
N PRO A 70 -7.04 7.75 5.17
CA PRO A 70 -8.39 8.32 5.08
C PRO A 70 -9.22 7.75 3.92
N GLU A 71 -8.58 7.45 2.79
CA GLU A 71 -9.27 6.89 1.62
C GLU A 71 -9.60 5.40 1.78
N LEU A 72 -8.74 4.66 2.49
CA LEU A 72 -8.96 3.24 2.83
C LEU A 72 -10.05 3.09 3.89
N ASP A 73 -9.99 3.89 4.97
CA ASP A 73 -10.96 3.89 6.06
C ASP A 73 -12.37 4.22 5.55
N ARG A 74 -12.48 5.25 4.70
CA ARG A 74 -13.77 5.64 4.09
C ARG A 74 -14.42 4.53 3.26
N ARG A 75 -13.61 3.63 2.68
CA ARG A 75 -14.07 2.51 1.86
C ARG A 75 -14.11 1.18 2.62
N GLY A 76 -13.63 1.16 3.88
CA GLY A 76 -13.49 -0.07 4.66
C GLY A 76 -12.49 -1.06 4.07
N ILE A 77 -11.53 -0.59 3.27
CA ILE A 77 -10.53 -1.46 2.62
C ILE A 77 -9.43 -1.76 3.64
N PRO A 78 -9.19 -3.04 4.00
CA PRO A 78 -8.11 -3.40 4.90
C PRO A 78 -6.74 -3.09 4.30
N HIS A 79 -5.78 -2.84 5.19
CA HIS A 79 -4.41 -2.52 4.83
C HIS A 79 -3.42 -3.43 5.57
N VAL A 80 -2.41 -3.90 4.84
CA VAL A 80 -1.24 -4.63 5.36
C VAL A 80 0.00 -3.76 5.18
N PHE A 81 0.75 -3.58 6.26
CA PHE A 81 2.00 -2.83 6.24
C PHE A 81 3.20 -3.75 6.36
N TRP A 82 4.17 -3.62 5.44
CA TRP A 82 5.45 -4.32 5.52
C TRP A 82 6.55 -3.38 6.05
N ALA A 83 6.94 -3.60 7.31
CA ALA A 83 7.97 -2.85 8.03
C ALA A 83 9.40 -3.23 7.63
N SER A 84 9.80 -2.98 6.39
CA SER A 84 11.15 -3.31 5.88
C SER A 84 12.28 -2.43 6.41
N GLU A 85 11.94 -1.29 7.02
CA GLU A 85 12.87 -0.25 7.49
C GLU A 85 13.27 -0.44 8.97
N ASP A 86 12.73 -1.48 9.61
CA ASP A 86 13.01 -1.80 11.00
C ASP A 86 14.34 -2.53 11.18
N PRO A 87 15.02 -2.35 12.33
CA PRO A 87 14.57 -1.60 13.52
C PRO A 87 14.88 -0.09 13.47
N LEU A 88 15.59 0.40 12.45
CA LEU A 88 16.13 1.77 12.41
C LEU A 88 15.04 2.85 12.44
N PHE A 89 13.88 2.56 11.84
CA PHE A 89 12.79 3.52 11.70
C PHE A 89 11.49 3.07 12.37
N PHE A 90 11.59 2.21 13.39
CA PHE A 90 10.42 1.66 14.07
C PHE A 90 9.48 2.74 14.60
N ASP A 91 9.99 3.63 15.46
CA ASP A 91 9.15 4.64 16.13
C ASP A 91 8.64 5.73 15.18
N SER A 92 9.43 6.07 14.16
CA SER A 92 9.17 7.21 13.27
C SER A 92 8.37 6.85 12.02
N LEU A 93 8.38 5.57 11.61
CA LEU A 93 7.74 5.11 10.38
C LEU A 93 6.84 3.90 10.63
N SER A 94 7.43 2.80 11.10
CA SER A 94 6.73 1.51 11.12
C SER A 94 5.58 1.49 12.11
N LEU A 95 5.80 1.96 13.33
CA LEU A 95 4.77 2.03 14.37
C LEU A 95 3.59 2.94 13.96
N PRO A 96 3.79 4.16 13.42
CA PRO A 96 2.71 4.97 12.87
C PRO A 96 1.91 4.27 11.76
N MET A 97 2.58 3.60 10.82
CA MET A 97 1.92 2.90 9.72
C MET A 97 1.15 1.67 10.23
N ALA A 98 1.77 0.86 11.09
CA ALA A 98 1.18 -0.33 11.70
C ALA A 98 -0.08 0.00 12.52
N LYS A 99 -0.07 1.10 13.30
CA LYS A 99 -1.24 1.53 14.10
C LYS A 99 -2.49 1.82 13.27
N ASN A 100 -2.33 2.22 12.02
CA ASN A 100 -3.43 2.51 11.10
C ASN A 100 -3.71 1.32 10.16
N SER A 101 -2.93 0.24 10.26
CA SER A 101 -3.10 -0.97 9.48
C SER A 101 -3.93 -1.96 10.27
N ARG A 102 -4.97 -2.51 9.65
CA ARG A 102 -5.88 -3.46 10.33
C ARG A 102 -5.27 -4.86 10.46
N MET A 103 -4.32 -5.19 9.60
CA MET A 103 -3.59 -6.44 9.61
C MET A 103 -2.11 -6.09 9.77
N VAL A 104 -1.56 -6.43 10.94
CA VAL A 104 -0.13 -6.35 11.29
C VAL A 104 0.47 -7.73 11.27
#